data_AF-A0A920ALG9-F1
#
_entry.id   AF-A0A920ALG9-F1
#
_cell.length_a   1.000
_cell.length_b   1.000
_cell.length_c   1.000
_cell.angle_alpha   90.00
_cell.angle_beta   90.00
_cell.angle_gamma   90.00
#
_symmetry.space_group_name_H-M   'P 1'
#
loop_
_entity.id
_entity.type
_entity.pdbx_description
1 polymer ?
#
loop_
_entity_poly.entity_id
_entity_poly.type
_entity_poly.pdbx_seq_one_letter_code
_entity_poly.pdbx_strand_id
1 'polypeptide(L)'
;MADLDLVWKELISRLNQAKESVPGKATALCPAHNDKNPSLSVKLTDQKILLNCHAGCSFTAIVSALNMNINQFNTKNSKPKKRRQEVCRYDYRSEGGKLLYQVVRYNPKDFRPCRADGQFTLKGVQRVPYLLENLLLTIKRGEKVFFVEGEKDADRGNKEGLNCTTVVGGAGKWRSEYEKYFLAADVILIPDNDEAGFRGVQRIAGKISSVSKSIKIMPLPGIREGGDLSDWFDIAGNSSSKLLQLAENALTPSQFIEEYKLNDANQSNSVEGDSEKVLFEMNKEFAVVTIGNRISIMKESTDDYYSKSDFNTLLQNKSEINDKTRSLGG
;
A
#
# COMPACT_ATOMS: atom_id res chain seq x y z
N MET A 1 30.57 0.16 -33.60
CA MET A 1 29.40 0.46 -32.75
C MET A 1 28.74 1.70 -33.34
N ALA A 2 27.41 1.74 -33.49
CA ALA A 2 26.76 2.95 -33.97
C ALA A 2 26.87 4.02 -32.88
N ASP A 3 27.48 5.16 -33.21
CA ASP A 3 27.44 6.35 -32.38
C ASP A 3 26.01 6.91 -32.45
N LEU A 4 25.31 6.88 -31.32
CA LEU A 4 23.91 7.33 -31.27
C LEU A 4 23.77 8.82 -31.59
N ASP A 5 24.81 9.63 -31.39
CA ASP A 5 24.78 11.04 -31.75
C ASP A 5 24.82 11.23 -33.27
N LEU A 6 25.56 10.38 -33.99
CA LEU A 6 25.53 10.36 -35.47
C LEU A 6 24.18 9.86 -35.98
N VAL A 7 23.64 8.80 -35.36
CA VAL A 7 22.30 8.29 -35.73
C VAL A 7 21.21 9.30 -35.43
N TRP A 8 21.32 10.04 -34.32
CA TRP A 8 20.40 11.11 -33.97
C TRP A 8 20.40 12.21 -35.04
N LYS A 9 21.57 12.71 -35.41
CA LYS A 9 21.71 13.75 -36.45
C LYS A 9 21.11 13.30 -37.78
N GLU A 10 21.38 12.07 -38.19
CA GLU A 10 20.83 11.49 -39.43
C GLU A 10 19.32 11.25 -39.36
N LEU A 11 18.80 10.90 -38.19
CA LEU A 11 17.36 10.74 -38.00
C LEU A 11 16.64 12.08 -38.11
N ILE A 12 17.14 13.10 -37.42
CA ILE A 12 16.53 14.43 -37.38
C ILE A 12 16.56 15.07 -38.78
N SER A 13 17.63 14.88 -39.56
CA SER A 13 17.73 15.40 -40.93
C SER A 13 16.71 14.78 -41.90
N ARG A 14 16.27 13.55 -41.66
CA ARG A 14 15.28 12.83 -42.48
C ARG A 14 13.83 13.08 -42.09
N LEU A 15 13.59 13.73 -40.96
CA LEU A 15 12.25 13.95 -40.42
C LEU A 15 11.68 15.31 -40.86
N ASN A 16 10.48 15.28 -41.45
CA ASN A 16 9.78 16.49 -41.84
C ASN A 16 9.22 17.23 -40.62
N GLN A 17 9.43 18.55 -40.59
CA GLN A 17 9.05 19.44 -39.47
C GLN A 17 9.59 18.97 -38.10
N ALA A 18 10.79 18.41 -38.08
CA ALA A 18 11.46 18.08 -36.83
C ALA A 18 11.74 19.36 -36.03
N LYS A 19 11.27 19.40 -34.78
CA LYS A 19 11.49 20.50 -33.85
C LYS A 19 12.00 19.95 -32.53
N GLU A 20 13.23 20.30 -32.18
CA GLU A 20 13.80 19.97 -30.88
C GLU A 20 13.18 20.86 -29.80
N SER A 21 12.66 20.21 -28.75
CA SER A 21 12.11 20.89 -27.57
C SER A 21 13.20 21.15 -26.53
N VAL A 22 14.10 20.18 -26.36
CA VAL A 22 15.30 20.20 -25.53
C VAL A 22 16.31 19.25 -26.19
N PRO A 23 17.62 19.37 -25.89
CA PRO A 23 18.63 18.48 -26.44
C PRO A 23 18.23 16.99 -26.27
N GLY A 24 18.24 16.25 -27.38
CA GLY A 24 17.87 14.83 -27.39
C GLY A 24 16.37 14.55 -27.33
N LYS A 25 15.49 15.54 -27.52
CA LYS A 25 14.04 15.34 -27.61
C LYS A 25 13.40 16.21 -28.68
N ALA A 26 12.80 15.57 -29.69
CA ALA A 26 12.16 16.23 -30.82
C ALA A 26 10.72 15.74 -31.05
N THR A 27 9.94 16.57 -31.71
CA THR A 27 8.66 16.19 -32.34
C THR A 27 8.75 16.39 -33.84
N ALA A 28 8.16 15.49 -34.62
CA ALA A 28 8.14 15.60 -36.08
C ALA A 28 6.87 14.98 -36.68
N LEU A 29 6.67 15.16 -37.98
CA LEU A 29 5.67 14.40 -38.73
C LEU A 29 6.10 12.94 -38.81
N CYS A 30 5.15 12.02 -38.62
CA CYS A 30 5.40 10.60 -38.79
C CYS A 30 5.51 10.26 -40.29
N PRO A 31 6.62 9.64 -40.73
CA PRO A 31 6.81 9.28 -42.14
C PRO A 31 6.04 8.03 -42.55
N ALA A 32 5.50 7.26 -41.59
CA ALA A 32 4.80 6.00 -41.86
C ALA A 32 3.32 6.18 -42.21
N HIS A 33 2.79 7.41 -42.16
CA HIS A 33 1.44 7.73 -42.60
C HIS A 33 1.39 9.15 -43.19
N ASN A 34 0.27 9.51 -43.81
CA ASN A 34 0.06 10.88 -44.30
C ASN A 34 -0.21 11.83 -43.13
N ASP A 35 0.87 12.28 -42.48
CA ASP A 35 0.80 13.09 -41.27
C ASP A 35 0.80 14.58 -41.60
N LYS A 36 -0.15 15.32 -41.02
CA LYS A 36 -0.26 16.79 -41.18
C LYS A 36 0.07 17.56 -39.91
N ASN A 37 0.01 16.90 -38.75
CA ASN A 37 0.31 17.49 -37.44
C ASN A 37 1.36 16.61 -36.75
N PRO A 38 2.47 17.16 -36.22
CA PRO A 38 3.54 16.36 -35.64
C PRO A 38 3.08 15.31 -34.61
N SER A 39 2.96 14.06 -35.07
CA SER A 39 2.49 12.93 -34.24
C SER A 39 3.62 12.03 -33.74
N LEU A 40 4.85 12.24 -34.24
CA LEU A 40 6.02 11.46 -33.88
C LEU A 40 6.82 12.16 -32.78
N SER A 41 6.94 11.50 -31.62
CA SER A 41 7.88 11.88 -30.57
C SER A 41 9.17 11.08 -30.70
N VAL A 42 10.30 11.77 -30.69
CA VAL A 42 11.65 11.21 -30.82
C VAL A 42 12.46 11.55 -29.57
N LYS A 43 13.12 10.55 -28.97
CA LYS A 43 13.95 10.75 -27.77
C LYS A 43 15.26 9.98 -27.84
N LEU A 44 16.37 10.69 -27.69
CA LEU A 44 17.71 10.14 -27.48
C LEU A 44 17.88 9.78 -26.00
N THR A 45 18.44 8.61 -25.74
CA THR A 45 18.94 8.20 -24.44
C THR A 45 20.36 7.66 -24.60
N ASP A 46 21.07 7.48 -23.49
CA ASP A 46 22.44 6.93 -23.47
C ASP A 46 22.58 5.53 -24.11
N GLN A 47 21.46 4.85 -24.39
CA GLN A 47 21.44 3.46 -24.86
C GLN A 47 20.76 3.30 -26.21
N LYS A 48 19.77 4.15 -26.55
CA LYS A 48 18.95 3.99 -27.76
C LYS A 48 18.25 5.28 -28.14
N ILE A 49 17.70 5.29 -29.36
CA ILE A 49 16.77 6.31 -29.84
C ILE A 49 15.36 5.71 -29.88
N LEU A 50 14.42 6.38 -29.21
CA LEU A 50 13.01 6.00 -29.12
C LEU A 50 12.18 6.77 -30.14
N LEU A 51 11.32 6.06 -30.86
CA LEU A 51 10.32 6.62 -31.76
C LEU A 51 8.93 6.21 -31.25
N ASN A 52 8.05 7.18 -31.02
CA ASN A 52 6.67 6.91 -30.62
C ASN A 52 5.70 7.75 -31.46
N CYS A 53 4.92 7.09 -32.31
CA CYS A 53 3.85 7.71 -33.07
C CYS A 53 2.54 7.62 -32.28
N HIS A 54 1.95 8.77 -31.95
CA HIS A 54 0.69 8.82 -31.21
C HIS A 54 -0.54 8.43 -32.05
N ALA A 55 -0.37 8.25 -33.36
CA ALA A 55 -1.39 7.71 -34.26
C ALA A 55 -1.32 6.17 -34.41
N GLY A 56 -0.34 5.50 -33.77
CA GLY A 56 -0.28 4.03 -33.71
C GLY A 56 0.64 3.35 -34.72
N CYS A 57 1.48 4.09 -35.45
CA CYS A 57 2.47 3.47 -36.35
C CYS A 57 3.51 2.66 -35.58
N SER A 58 3.87 1.49 -36.10
CA SER A 58 4.90 0.63 -35.51
C SER A 58 6.30 1.21 -35.73
N PHE A 59 7.21 0.89 -34.82
CA PHE A 59 8.63 1.28 -34.93
C PHE A 59 9.25 0.83 -36.27
N THR A 60 8.96 -0.40 -36.71
CA THR A 60 9.44 -0.94 -37.98
C THR A 60 8.93 -0.13 -39.17
N ALA A 61 7.63 0.21 -39.20
CA ALA A 61 7.05 1.01 -40.28
C ALA A 61 7.69 2.39 -40.39
N ILE A 62 7.94 3.06 -39.25
CA ILE A 62 8.58 4.38 -39.19
C ILE A 62 10.02 4.30 -39.71
N VAL A 63 10.81 3.34 -39.23
CA VAL A 63 12.21 3.16 -39.63
C VAL A 63 12.33 2.77 -41.11
N SER A 64 11.44 1.91 -41.60
CA SER A 64 11.36 1.53 -43.01
C SER A 64 11.02 2.74 -43.90
N ALA A 65 10.04 3.57 -43.51
CA ALA A 65 9.69 4.78 -44.26
C ALA A 65 10.85 5.79 -44.33
N LEU A 66 11.72 5.81 -43.30
CA LEU A 66 12.93 6.64 -43.27
C LEU A 66 14.12 6.03 -44.03
N ASN A 67 14.00 4.83 -44.59
CA ASN A 67 15.11 4.08 -45.21
C ASN A 67 16.34 3.97 -44.28
N MET A 68 16.08 3.70 -43.01
CA MET A 68 17.10 3.61 -41.97
C MET A 68 17.27 2.15 -41.51
N ASN A 69 18.48 1.77 -41.10
CA ASN A 69 18.73 0.41 -40.60
C ASN A 69 18.22 0.30 -39.15
N ILE A 70 17.30 -0.63 -38.89
CA ILE A 70 16.72 -0.82 -37.55
C ILE A 70 17.76 -1.07 -36.44
N ASN A 71 18.91 -1.65 -36.79
CA ASN A 71 19.97 -2.00 -35.84
C ASN A 71 20.78 -0.80 -35.35
N GLN A 72 20.62 0.39 -35.94
CA GLN A 72 21.39 1.57 -35.56
C GLN A 72 20.74 2.40 -34.43
N PHE A 73 19.45 2.16 -34.13
CA PHE A 73 18.70 2.89 -33.10
C PHE A 73 18.99 2.40 -31.67
N ASN A 74 19.90 1.45 -31.50
CA ASN A 74 20.29 0.92 -30.20
C ASN A 74 21.78 0.58 -30.23
N THR A 75 22.51 0.95 -29.19
CA THR A 75 23.84 0.40 -28.99
C THR A 75 23.64 -1.09 -28.66
N LYS A 76 24.19 -2.00 -29.46
CA LYS A 76 24.06 -3.47 -29.25
C LYS A 76 24.84 -3.96 -28.02
N ASN A 77 24.66 -3.31 -26.88
CA ASN A 77 25.13 -3.69 -25.54
C ASN A 77 24.06 -3.34 -24.50
N SER A 78 22.79 -3.70 -24.73
CA SER A 78 21.91 -3.87 -23.58
C SER A 78 22.52 -5.00 -22.74
N LYS A 79 23.13 -4.68 -21.59
CA LYS A 79 23.49 -5.69 -20.59
C LYS A 79 22.29 -6.65 -20.51
N PRO A 80 22.47 -7.97 -20.67
CA PRO A 80 21.36 -8.89 -20.56
C PRO A 80 20.64 -8.57 -19.25
N LYS A 81 19.34 -8.30 -19.30
CA LYS A 81 18.54 -8.09 -18.07
C LYS A 81 18.86 -9.28 -17.18
N LYS A 82 19.44 -9.04 -16.00
CA LYS A 82 19.73 -10.12 -15.05
C LYS A 82 18.47 -10.96 -14.94
N ARG A 83 18.57 -12.25 -15.31
CA ARG A 83 17.44 -13.17 -15.21
C ARG A 83 17.00 -13.15 -13.75
N ARG A 84 15.72 -12.86 -13.53
CA ARG A 84 15.15 -12.89 -12.19
C ARG A 84 15.17 -14.34 -11.72
N GLN A 85 15.84 -14.58 -10.60
CA GLN A 85 15.81 -15.87 -9.94
C GLN A 85 14.71 -15.82 -8.88
N GLU A 86 13.81 -16.78 -8.90
CA GLU A 86 12.84 -16.94 -7.82
C GLU A 86 13.57 -17.35 -6.53
N VAL A 87 13.28 -16.63 -5.45
CA VAL A 87 13.87 -16.83 -4.13
C VAL A 87 12.91 -17.58 -3.22
N CYS A 88 11.62 -17.21 -3.25
CA CYS A 88 10.58 -17.81 -2.41
C CYS A 88 9.18 -17.54 -3.00
N ARG A 89 8.20 -18.35 -2.61
CA ARG A 89 6.76 -18.11 -2.82
C ARG A 89 6.03 -18.15 -1.49
N TYR A 90 5.23 -17.10 -1.25
CA TYR A 90 4.37 -17.00 -0.08
C TYR A 90 2.94 -17.36 -0.48
N ASP A 91 2.40 -18.41 0.12
CA ASP A 91 1.05 -18.92 -0.17
C ASP A 91 -0.02 -18.16 0.62
N TYR A 92 -1.00 -17.61 -0.08
CA TYR A 92 -2.19 -17.04 0.52
C TYR A 92 -3.36 -18.00 0.35
N ARG A 93 -3.81 -18.56 1.48
CA ARG A 93 -4.83 -19.61 1.54
C ARG A 93 -6.11 -19.08 2.20
N SER A 94 -7.25 -19.56 1.73
CA SER A 94 -8.56 -19.33 2.37
C SER A 94 -8.61 -19.98 3.76
N GLU A 95 -9.68 -19.71 4.51
CA GLU A 95 -9.97 -20.34 5.82
C GLU A 95 -10.05 -21.87 5.77
N GLY A 96 -10.37 -22.46 4.61
CA GLY A 96 -10.39 -23.91 4.39
C GLY A 96 -9.13 -24.47 3.70
N GLY A 97 -7.99 -23.79 3.79
CA GLY A 97 -6.70 -24.26 3.26
C GLY A 97 -6.49 -24.16 1.74
N LYS A 98 -7.53 -23.81 0.98
CA LYS A 98 -7.43 -23.65 -0.49
C LYS A 98 -6.51 -22.50 -0.87
N LEU A 99 -5.54 -22.77 -1.75
CA LEU A 99 -4.66 -21.74 -2.33
C LEU A 99 -5.47 -20.76 -3.19
N LEU A 100 -5.39 -19.47 -2.85
CA LEU A 100 -6.05 -18.39 -3.58
C LEU A 100 -5.09 -17.69 -4.54
N TYR A 101 -3.93 -17.30 -4.02
CA TYR A 101 -2.85 -16.64 -4.76
C TYR A 101 -1.53 -16.85 -4.02
N GLN A 102 -0.45 -16.45 -4.67
CA GLN A 102 0.90 -16.46 -4.13
C GLN A 102 1.55 -15.10 -4.34
N VAL A 103 2.55 -14.78 -3.54
CA VAL A 103 3.49 -13.69 -3.80
C VAL A 103 4.86 -14.28 -4.06
N VAL A 104 5.38 -14.09 -5.28
CA VAL A 104 6.68 -14.59 -5.69
C VAL A 104 7.74 -13.53 -5.42
N ARG A 105 8.75 -13.86 -4.63
CA ARG A 105 9.93 -13.01 -4.40
C ARG A 105 11.05 -13.40 -5.34
N TYR A 106 11.65 -12.41 -6.01
CA TYR A 106 12.78 -12.59 -6.93
C TYR A 106 14.07 -11.93 -6.43
N ASN A 107 15.19 -12.34 -7.03
CA ASN A 107 16.48 -11.67 -7.00
C ASN A 107 16.88 -11.22 -8.43
N PRO A 108 17.22 -9.94 -8.68
CA PRO A 108 17.14 -8.77 -7.77
C PRO A 108 15.75 -8.57 -7.16
N LYS A 109 15.69 -7.94 -5.96
CA LYS A 109 14.46 -7.78 -5.14
C LYS A 109 13.30 -7.27 -5.98
N ASP A 110 12.31 -8.12 -6.18
CA ASP A 110 11.04 -7.82 -6.85
C ASP A 110 9.98 -8.78 -6.30
N PHE A 111 8.74 -8.31 -6.18
CA PHE A 111 7.63 -9.10 -5.68
C PHE A 111 6.52 -9.14 -6.73
N ARG A 112 6.05 -10.33 -7.07
CA ARG A 112 5.02 -10.53 -8.07
C ARG A 112 3.90 -11.40 -7.51
N PRO A 113 2.76 -10.80 -7.18
CA PRO A 113 1.56 -11.57 -6.89
C PRO A 113 1.11 -12.33 -8.15
N CYS A 114 0.77 -13.60 -7.98
CA CYS A 114 0.15 -14.42 -9.02
C CYS A 114 -1.00 -15.25 -8.44
N ARG A 115 -2.07 -15.42 -9.20
CA ARG A 115 -3.18 -16.30 -8.79
C ARG A 115 -2.71 -17.76 -8.81
N ALA A 116 -3.53 -18.63 -8.22
CA ALA A 116 -3.31 -20.08 -8.28
C ALA A 116 -3.28 -20.65 -9.73
N ASP A 117 -3.88 -19.96 -10.71
CA ASP A 117 -3.85 -20.34 -12.14
C ASP A 117 -2.57 -19.89 -12.88
N GLY A 118 -1.62 -19.26 -12.19
CA GLY A 118 -0.36 -18.78 -12.74
C GLY A 118 -0.40 -17.38 -13.35
N GLN A 119 -1.57 -16.72 -13.43
CA GLN A 119 -1.65 -15.35 -13.94
C GLN A 119 -1.09 -14.34 -12.93
N PHE A 120 -0.21 -13.43 -13.39
CA PHE A 120 0.39 -12.38 -12.57
C PHE A 120 -0.54 -11.18 -12.34
N THR A 121 -1.68 -11.43 -11.70
CA THR A 121 -2.69 -10.44 -11.32
C THR A 121 -3.41 -10.92 -10.07
N LEU A 122 -4.06 -10.00 -9.34
CA LEU A 122 -4.97 -10.34 -8.24
C LEU A 122 -6.44 -9.99 -8.57
N LYS A 123 -6.75 -9.71 -9.83
CA LYS A 123 -8.12 -9.40 -10.25
C LYS A 123 -9.01 -10.62 -10.07
N GLY A 124 -10.16 -10.44 -9.41
CA GLY A 124 -11.12 -11.51 -9.17
C GLY A 124 -10.64 -12.57 -8.18
N VAL A 125 -9.70 -12.23 -7.30
CA VAL A 125 -9.27 -13.09 -6.19
C VAL A 125 -9.59 -12.41 -4.87
N GLN A 126 -10.22 -13.15 -3.95
CA GLN A 126 -10.39 -12.72 -2.58
C GLN A 126 -9.02 -12.55 -1.94
N ARG A 127 -8.72 -11.36 -1.40
CA ARG A 127 -7.48 -11.15 -0.66
C ARG A 127 -7.69 -11.49 0.80
N VAL A 128 -6.65 -12.05 1.38
CA VAL A 128 -6.62 -12.53 2.76
C VAL A 128 -5.30 -12.14 3.41
N PRO A 129 -5.26 -12.01 4.74
CA PRO A 129 -4.01 -12.00 5.49
C PRO A 129 -3.15 -13.23 5.18
N TYR A 130 -1.84 -13.05 5.22
CA TYR A 130 -0.88 -14.14 5.11
C TYR A 130 -0.99 -15.05 6.34
N LEU A 131 -0.91 -16.38 6.17
CA LEU A 131 -1.14 -17.35 7.26
C LEU A 131 -2.51 -17.21 7.94
N LEU A 132 -3.57 -16.96 7.16
CA LEU A 132 -4.93 -16.70 7.66
C LEU A 132 -5.43 -17.71 8.71
N GLU A 133 -5.24 -19.01 8.51
CA GLU A 133 -5.67 -20.02 9.49
C GLU A 133 -5.00 -19.81 10.85
N ASN A 134 -3.70 -19.53 10.86
CA ASN A 134 -2.96 -19.26 12.10
C ASN A 134 -3.47 -17.98 12.78
N LEU A 135 -3.74 -16.93 11.99
CA LEU A 135 -4.32 -15.68 12.49
C LEU A 135 -5.66 -15.94 13.19
N LEU A 136 -6.59 -16.65 12.56
CA LEU A 136 -7.91 -16.92 13.12
C LEU A 136 -7.84 -17.80 14.38
N LEU A 137 -6.95 -18.79 14.40
CA LEU A 137 -6.71 -19.62 15.59
C LEU A 137 -6.12 -18.81 16.74
N THR A 138 -5.17 -17.92 16.45
CA THR A 138 -4.56 -17.01 17.44
C THR A 138 -5.62 -16.14 18.11
N ILE A 139 -6.48 -15.51 17.31
CA ILE A 139 -7.59 -14.67 17.81
C ILE A 139 -8.55 -15.50 18.66
N LYS A 140 -8.92 -16.71 18.20
CA LYS A 140 -9.80 -17.61 18.94
C LYS A 140 -9.24 -18.01 20.31
N ARG A 141 -7.91 -18.13 20.44
CA ARG A 141 -7.23 -18.42 21.71
C ARG A 141 -7.04 -17.18 22.59
N GLY A 142 -7.39 -15.98 22.11
CA GLY A 142 -7.15 -14.73 22.81
C GLY A 142 -5.66 -14.37 22.92
N GLU A 143 -4.83 -14.92 22.03
CA GLU A 143 -3.40 -14.68 21.98
C GLU A 143 -3.09 -13.39 21.18
N LYS A 144 -1.90 -12.83 21.38
CA LYS A 144 -1.45 -11.63 20.66
C LYS A 144 -1.15 -11.97 19.20
N VAL A 145 -1.64 -11.13 18.30
CA VAL A 145 -1.34 -11.16 16.86
C VAL A 145 -0.28 -10.09 16.57
N PHE A 146 0.84 -10.50 15.99
CA PHE A 146 1.89 -9.57 15.55
C PHE A 146 1.73 -9.27 14.07
N PHE A 147 1.45 -8.02 13.72
CA PHE A 147 1.37 -7.59 12.33
C PHE A 147 2.68 -6.95 11.90
N VAL A 148 3.31 -7.48 10.86
CA VAL A 148 4.59 -7.01 10.31
C VAL A 148 4.42 -6.58 8.84
N GLU A 149 5.38 -5.87 8.28
CA GLU A 149 5.25 -5.34 6.91
C GLU A 149 5.36 -6.38 5.79
N GLY A 150 6.15 -7.43 5.97
CA GLY A 150 6.46 -8.37 4.90
C GLY A 150 6.29 -9.84 5.28
N GLU A 151 6.08 -10.69 4.27
CA GLU A 151 5.91 -12.13 4.47
C GLU A 151 7.20 -12.77 5.03
N LYS A 152 8.37 -12.25 4.65
CA LYS A 152 9.68 -12.66 5.19
C LYS A 152 9.71 -12.50 6.72
N ASP A 153 9.26 -11.35 7.21
CA ASP A 153 9.25 -11.01 8.64
C ASP A 153 8.20 -11.82 9.39
N ALA A 154 7.07 -12.10 8.74
CA ALA A 154 6.05 -12.97 9.28
C ALA A 154 6.62 -14.40 9.46
N ASP A 155 7.25 -14.96 8.43
CA ASP A 155 7.89 -16.27 8.51
C ASP A 155 8.97 -16.30 9.60
N ARG A 156 9.80 -15.26 9.68
CA ARG A 156 10.86 -15.15 10.70
C ARG A 156 10.27 -15.13 12.10
N GLY A 157 9.26 -14.31 12.37
CA GLY A 157 8.60 -14.25 13.67
C GLY A 157 7.89 -15.55 14.05
N ASN A 158 7.19 -16.20 13.12
CA ASN A 158 6.57 -17.51 13.36
C ASN A 158 7.61 -18.60 13.66
N LYS A 159 8.77 -18.57 13.01
CA LYS A 159 9.88 -19.49 13.32
C LYS A 159 10.41 -19.31 14.75
N GLU A 160 10.32 -18.09 15.29
CA GLU A 160 10.71 -17.77 16.67
C GLU A 160 9.56 -18.01 17.69
N GLY A 161 8.42 -18.56 17.24
CA GLY A 161 7.29 -18.91 18.10
C GLY A 161 6.29 -17.77 18.35
N LEU A 162 6.31 -16.71 17.53
CA LEU A 162 5.33 -15.62 17.58
C LEU A 162 4.19 -15.87 16.58
N ASN A 163 3.01 -15.29 16.82
CA ASN A 163 1.88 -15.37 15.89
C ASN A 163 1.90 -14.19 14.91
N CYS A 164 2.82 -14.23 13.94
CA CYS A 164 3.00 -13.14 12.99
C CYS A 164 2.14 -13.30 11.73
N THR A 165 1.60 -12.18 11.23
CA THR A 165 0.86 -12.09 9.97
C THR A 165 1.23 -10.82 9.21
N THR A 166 0.87 -10.76 7.93
CA THR A 166 0.94 -9.54 7.11
C THR A 166 -0.17 -9.58 6.03
N VAL A 167 -0.16 -8.63 5.09
CA VAL A 167 -0.99 -8.63 3.89
C VAL A 167 -0.13 -8.43 2.65
N VAL A 168 -0.66 -8.80 1.48
CA VAL A 168 0.08 -8.62 0.22
C VAL A 168 0.44 -7.16 -0.03
N GLY A 169 1.74 -6.89 -0.14
CA GLY A 169 2.29 -5.55 -0.30
C GLY A 169 2.39 -4.74 1.00
N GLY A 170 2.21 -5.38 2.15
CA GLY A 170 2.46 -4.83 3.48
C GLY A 170 1.54 -3.69 3.88
N ALA A 171 1.99 -2.91 4.86
CA ALA A 171 1.19 -1.87 5.49
C ALA A 171 0.71 -0.80 4.49
N GLY A 172 1.52 -0.50 3.48
CA GLY A 172 1.20 0.47 2.43
C GLY A 172 0.08 0.06 1.48
N LYS A 173 -0.37 -1.20 1.48
CA LYS A 173 -1.39 -1.75 0.56
C LYS A 173 -2.62 -2.30 1.27
N TRP A 174 -2.91 -1.79 2.47
CA TRP A 174 -4.10 -2.14 3.23
C TRP A 174 -5.40 -1.98 2.41
N ARG A 175 -6.37 -2.86 2.68
CA ARG A 175 -7.72 -2.84 2.10
C ARG A 175 -8.73 -3.08 3.20
N SER A 176 -9.88 -2.40 3.13
CA SER A 176 -10.94 -2.52 4.14
C SER A 176 -11.50 -3.94 4.27
N GLU A 177 -11.46 -4.72 3.20
CA GLU A 177 -11.86 -6.15 3.22
C GLU A 177 -11.02 -7.01 4.18
N TYR A 178 -9.86 -6.53 4.66
CA TYR A 178 -9.07 -7.21 5.66
C TYR A 178 -9.57 -7.02 7.09
N GLU A 179 -10.27 -5.92 7.37
CA GLU A 179 -10.67 -5.51 8.74
C GLU A 179 -11.44 -6.61 9.46
N LYS A 180 -12.35 -7.31 8.74
CA LYS A 180 -13.14 -8.41 9.29
C LYS A 180 -12.30 -9.57 9.89
N TYR A 181 -11.08 -9.79 9.42
CA TYR A 181 -10.22 -10.88 9.93
C TYR A 181 -9.54 -10.50 11.25
N PHE A 182 -9.62 -9.24 11.67
CA PHE A 182 -9.06 -8.73 12.92
C PHE A 182 -10.14 -8.48 13.99
N LEU A 183 -11.37 -8.98 13.77
CA LEU A 183 -12.44 -8.87 14.75
C LEU A 183 -12.02 -9.49 16.09
N ALA A 184 -12.11 -8.71 17.17
CA ALA A 184 -11.70 -9.06 18.54
C ALA A 184 -10.21 -9.43 18.71
N ALA A 185 -9.35 -9.09 17.74
CA ALA A 185 -7.92 -9.38 17.83
C ALA A 185 -7.20 -8.46 18.84
N ASP A 186 -6.23 -9.00 19.58
CA ASP A 186 -5.23 -8.23 20.33
C ASP A 186 -3.99 -8.05 19.43
N VAL A 187 -3.88 -6.89 18.79
CA VAL A 187 -2.93 -6.66 17.69
C VAL A 187 -1.75 -5.81 18.15
N ILE A 188 -0.54 -6.29 17.89
CA ILE A 188 0.71 -5.54 18.01
C ILE A 188 1.24 -5.26 16.59
N LEU A 189 1.19 -4.00 16.17
CA LEU A 189 1.74 -3.55 14.90
C LEU A 189 3.24 -3.28 15.05
N ILE A 190 4.07 -3.95 14.25
CA ILE A 190 5.53 -3.76 14.21
C ILE A 190 5.88 -3.12 12.86
N PRO A 191 6.17 -1.81 12.81
CA PRO A 191 6.57 -1.15 11.58
C PRO A 191 8.02 -1.48 11.21
N ASP A 192 8.36 -1.33 9.93
CA ASP A 192 9.75 -1.15 9.53
C ASP A 192 10.26 0.17 10.11
N ASN A 193 11.56 0.25 10.41
CA ASN A 193 12.16 1.41 11.06
C ASN A 193 12.43 2.56 10.07
N ASP A 194 11.38 3.02 9.41
CA ASP A 194 11.40 4.18 8.52
C ASP A 194 10.04 4.93 8.54
N GLU A 195 10.02 6.11 7.92
CA GLU A 195 8.83 6.97 7.90
C GLU A 195 7.63 6.32 7.18
N ALA A 196 7.89 5.52 6.13
CA ALA A 196 6.83 4.87 5.38
C ALA A 196 6.15 3.78 6.21
N GLY A 197 6.94 3.03 6.98
CA GLY A 197 6.46 2.01 7.89
C GLY A 197 5.66 2.59 9.06
N PHE A 198 6.15 3.66 9.67
CA PHE A 198 5.44 4.38 10.73
C PHE A 198 4.07 4.90 10.26
N ARG A 199 4.02 5.57 9.10
CA ARG A 199 2.75 6.01 8.49
C ARG A 199 1.87 4.84 8.06
N GLY A 200 2.46 3.69 7.72
CA GLY A 200 1.76 2.45 7.39
C GLY A 200 0.97 1.93 8.58
N VAL A 201 1.65 1.70 9.70
CA VAL A 201 1.00 1.16 10.92
C VAL A 201 0.02 2.14 11.55
N GLN A 202 0.28 3.45 11.49
CA GLN A 202 -0.69 4.46 11.94
C GLN A 202 -2.01 4.35 11.17
N ARG A 203 -1.95 4.26 9.84
CA ARG A 203 -3.15 4.09 8.99
C ARG A 203 -3.88 2.78 9.31
N ILE A 204 -3.14 1.68 9.45
CA ILE A 204 -3.74 0.39 9.81
C ILE A 204 -4.45 0.48 11.15
N ALA A 205 -3.77 1.01 12.17
CA ALA A 205 -4.35 1.18 13.51
C ALA A 205 -5.69 1.90 13.45
N GLY A 206 -5.79 2.99 12.67
CA GLY A 206 -7.06 3.68 12.42
C GLY A 206 -8.12 2.78 11.79
N LYS A 207 -7.77 1.99 10.76
CA LYS A 207 -8.72 1.12 10.04
C LYS A 207 -9.23 -0.08 10.85
N ILE A 208 -8.42 -0.64 11.74
CA ILE A 208 -8.83 -1.79 12.57
C ILE A 208 -9.29 -1.40 13.97
N SER A 209 -9.25 -0.12 14.33
CA SER A 209 -9.63 0.39 15.67
C SER A 209 -11.05 0.00 16.10
N SER A 210 -12.00 -0.05 15.16
CA SER A 210 -13.41 -0.35 15.44
C SER A 210 -13.73 -1.84 15.55
N VAL A 211 -12.81 -2.72 15.12
CA VAL A 211 -13.03 -4.17 15.06
C VAL A 211 -12.12 -4.95 16.00
N SER A 212 -10.91 -4.46 16.27
CA SER A 212 -9.94 -5.12 17.15
C SER A 212 -10.29 -4.91 18.62
N LYS A 213 -9.92 -5.88 19.47
CA LYS A 213 -10.04 -5.77 20.93
C LYS A 213 -9.05 -4.76 21.50
N SER A 214 -7.82 -4.80 21.01
CA SER A 214 -6.75 -3.89 21.40
C SER A 214 -5.75 -3.72 20.27
N ILE A 215 -5.14 -2.55 20.21
CA ILE A 215 -4.09 -2.23 19.24
C ILE A 215 -2.97 -1.56 20.00
N LYS A 216 -1.75 -2.07 19.82
CA LYS A 216 -0.52 -1.38 20.19
C LYS A 216 0.41 -1.31 18.99
N ILE A 217 1.33 -0.36 19.02
CA ILE A 217 2.38 -0.15 18.02
C ILE A 217 3.71 -0.30 18.73
N MET A 218 4.59 -1.12 18.18
CA MET A 218 5.87 -1.47 18.80
C MET A 218 7.00 -1.27 17.79
N PRO A 219 7.53 -0.04 17.69
CA PRO A 219 8.80 0.22 17.01
C PRO A 219 9.93 -0.56 17.71
N LEU A 220 10.81 -1.18 16.92
CA LEU A 220 11.85 -2.04 17.47
C LEU A 220 13.08 -1.23 17.88
N PRO A 221 13.55 -1.32 19.14
CA PRO A 221 14.70 -0.55 19.60
C PRO A 221 16.02 -1.13 19.07
N GLY A 222 17.00 -0.25 18.86
CA GLY A 222 18.37 -0.64 18.53
C GLY A 222 18.57 -1.16 17.10
N ILE A 223 17.57 -1.01 16.23
CA ILE A 223 17.67 -1.35 14.82
C ILE A 223 18.08 -0.14 13.97
N ARG A 224 18.79 -0.38 12.87
CA ARG A 224 19.17 0.65 11.89
C ARG A 224 17.95 1.22 11.17
N GLU A 225 18.09 2.40 10.57
CA GLU A 225 17.09 2.97 9.66
C GLU A 225 16.79 2.02 8.49
N GLY A 226 15.51 1.85 8.17
CA GLY A 226 14.99 0.90 7.18
C GLY A 226 15.22 -0.57 7.54
N GLY A 227 15.48 -0.88 8.82
CA GLY A 227 15.53 -2.25 9.32
C GLY A 227 14.13 -2.79 9.63
N ASP A 228 13.97 -4.11 9.51
CA ASP A 228 12.72 -4.84 9.73
C ASP A 228 12.82 -5.83 10.91
N LEU A 229 11.73 -6.55 11.21
CA LEU A 229 11.72 -7.52 12.32
C LEU A 229 12.80 -8.60 12.15
N SER A 230 13.09 -9.03 10.92
CA SER A 230 14.14 -10.02 10.71
C SER A 230 15.51 -9.48 11.06
N ASP A 231 15.82 -8.26 10.62
CA ASP A 231 17.06 -7.56 10.99
C ASP A 231 17.18 -7.41 12.52
N TRP A 232 16.07 -7.17 13.23
CA TRP A 232 16.09 -7.09 14.70
C TRP A 232 16.47 -8.43 15.34
N PHE A 233 15.97 -9.56 14.83
CA PHE A 233 16.34 -10.89 15.34
C PHE A 233 17.78 -11.28 15.03
N ASP A 234 18.43 -10.64 14.05
CA ASP A 234 19.84 -10.88 13.74
C ASP A 234 20.80 -10.14 14.69
N ILE A 235 20.28 -9.21 15.51
CA ILE A 235 21.05 -8.55 16.56
C ILE A 235 21.23 -9.49 17.75
N ALA A 236 22.49 -9.67 18.18
CA ALA A 236 22.84 -10.55 19.29
C ALA A 236 22.07 -10.20 20.58
N GLY A 237 21.51 -11.21 21.24
CA GLY A 237 20.73 -11.07 22.48
C GLY A 237 19.25 -10.71 22.28
N ASN A 238 18.78 -10.59 21.04
CA ASN A 238 17.36 -10.50 20.73
C ASN A 238 16.72 -11.89 20.59
N SER A 239 15.47 -12.02 21.04
CA SER A 239 14.72 -13.28 21.08
C SER A 239 13.23 -13.00 21.13
N SER A 240 12.39 -14.02 20.87
CA SER A 240 10.94 -13.89 20.99
C SER A 240 10.50 -13.53 22.40
N SER A 241 11.13 -14.10 23.43
CA SER A 241 10.87 -13.72 24.83
C SER A 241 11.14 -12.22 25.09
N LYS A 242 12.24 -11.68 24.56
CA LYS A 242 12.54 -10.25 24.68
C LYS A 242 11.51 -9.40 23.91
N LEU A 243 11.08 -9.86 22.73
CA LEU A 243 10.05 -9.18 21.96
C LEU A 243 8.71 -9.15 22.70
N LEU A 244 8.32 -10.24 23.36
CA LEU A 244 7.12 -10.29 24.19
C LEU A 244 7.18 -9.31 25.37
N GLN A 245 8.34 -9.17 26.02
CA GLN A 245 8.56 -8.16 27.07
C GLN A 245 8.45 -6.73 26.52
N LEU A 246 8.96 -6.47 25.31
CA LEU A 246 8.79 -5.17 24.66
C LEU A 246 7.31 -4.90 24.34
N ALA A 247 6.55 -5.93 23.94
CA ALA A 247 5.13 -5.80 23.61
C ALA A 247 4.25 -5.42 24.82
N GLU A 248 4.67 -5.74 26.05
CA GLU A 248 4.00 -5.30 27.26
C GLU A 248 3.99 -3.77 27.37
N ASN A 249 5.09 -3.13 26.98
CA ASN A 249 5.30 -1.68 27.01
C ASN A 249 5.07 -1.00 25.65
N ALA A 250 4.50 -1.71 24.68
CA ALA A 250 4.20 -1.14 23.37
C ALA A 250 3.18 0.01 23.48
N LEU A 251 3.30 0.96 22.56
CA LEU A 251 2.60 2.24 22.58
C LEU A 251 1.15 2.04 22.12
N THR A 252 0.22 2.78 22.71
CA THR A 252 -1.09 2.97 22.08
C THR A 252 -0.94 3.79 20.78
N PRO A 253 -1.89 3.72 19.84
CA PRO A 253 -1.83 4.52 18.62
C PRO A 253 -1.65 6.02 18.88
N SER A 254 -2.31 6.57 19.91
CA SER A 254 -2.17 7.99 20.29
C SER A 254 -0.76 8.32 20.80
N GLN A 255 -0.19 7.50 21.68
CA GLN A 255 1.18 7.68 22.17
C GLN A 255 2.20 7.60 21.03
N PHE A 256 2.02 6.66 20.11
CA PHE A 256 2.88 6.51 18.95
C PHE A 256 2.86 7.76 18.04
N ILE A 257 1.68 8.32 17.77
CA ILE A 257 1.55 9.54 16.96
C ILE A 257 2.27 10.73 17.62
N GLU A 258 2.14 10.87 18.94
CA GLU A 258 2.78 11.93 19.71
C GLU A 258 4.31 11.78 19.71
N GLU A 259 4.81 10.58 20.04
CA GLU A 259 6.24 10.29 20.15
C GLU A 259 6.98 10.48 18.81
N TYR A 260 6.37 10.01 17.71
CA TYR A 260 6.96 10.08 16.38
C TYR A 260 6.51 11.31 15.56
N LYS A 261 5.76 12.23 16.18
CA LYS A 261 5.29 13.49 15.57
C LYS A 261 4.61 13.28 14.21
N LEU A 262 3.78 12.24 14.10
CA LEU A 262 3.12 11.84 12.85
C LEU A 262 1.84 12.64 12.55
N ASN A 263 1.75 13.88 13.04
CA ASN A 263 0.62 14.75 12.77
C ASN A 263 0.65 15.17 11.29
N ASP A 264 -0.44 14.90 10.57
CA ASP A 264 -0.53 15.13 9.12
C ASP A 264 -0.32 16.62 8.78
N ALA A 265 0.84 16.95 8.23
CA ALA A 265 1.15 18.28 7.69
C ALA A 265 0.43 18.57 6.35
N ASN A 266 -0.62 17.82 5.97
CA ASN A 266 -1.31 17.96 4.68
C ASN A 266 -2.81 17.62 4.73
N GLN A 267 -3.54 18.03 5.78
CA GLN A 267 -4.98 18.26 5.62
C GLN A 267 -5.22 19.67 5.07
N SER A 268 -5.12 19.82 3.75
CA SER A 268 -5.83 20.90 3.05
C SER A 268 -6.85 20.28 2.09
N ASN A 269 -8.12 20.58 2.38
CA ASN A 269 -9.30 20.45 1.54
C ASN A 269 -9.74 19.04 1.10
N SER A 270 -10.40 18.32 2.01
CA SER A 270 -11.63 17.59 1.67
C SER A 270 -12.53 17.49 2.91
N VAL A 271 -13.84 17.58 2.71
CA VAL A 271 -14.91 17.79 3.69
C VAL A 271 -15.15 16.57 4.62
N GLU A 272 -14.21 15.63 4.73
CA GLU A 272 -14.35 14.39 5.53
C GLU A 272 -13.86 14.52 6.99
N GLY A 273 -13.09 15.56 7.32
CA GLY A 273 -12.47 15.72 8.66
C GLY A 273 -13.44 15.98 9.82
N ASP A 274 -14.63 16.50 9.56
CA ASP A 274 -15.64 16.71 10.61
C ASP A 274 -16.37 15.42 10.98
N SER A 275 -16.51 14.47 10.05
CA SER A 275 -17.24 13.23 10.30
C SER A 275 -16.49 12.30 11.25
N GLU A 276 -15.16 12.20 11.14
CA GLU A 276 -14.34 11.36 12.03
C GLU A 276 -14.24 11.94 13.45
N LYS A 277 -14.15 13.27 13.60
CA LYS A 277 -14.22 13.92 14.92
C LYS A 277 -15.58 13.74 15.58
N VAL A 278 -16.66 13.90 14.83
CA VAL A 278 -18.03 13.70 15.33
C VAL A 278 -18.24 12.24 15.74
N LEU A 279 -17.79 11.28 14.94
CA LEU A 279 -17.84 9.85 15.30
C LEU A 279 -17.01 9.53 16.55
N PHE A 280 -15.82 10.13 16.69
CA PHE A 280 -14.97 9.94 17.86
C PHE A 280 -15.61 10.48 19.15
N GLU A 281 -16.19 11.69 19.11
CA GLU A 281 -16.92 12.25 20.26
C GLU A 281 -18.20 11.47 20.56
N MET A 282 -18.91 10.98 19.53
CA MET A 282 -20.10 10.16 19.73
C MET A 282 -19.78 8.81 20.39
N ASN A 283 -18.65 8.18 20.03
CA ASN A 283 -18.21 6.92 20.64
C ASN A 283 -17.77 7.07 22.11
N LYS A 284 -17.60 8.29 22.63
CA LYS A 284 -17.38 8.53 24.07
C LYS A 284 -18.68 8.58 24.87
N GLU A 285 -19.80 8.89 24.23
CA GLU A 285 -21.09 9.11 24.91
C GLU A 285 -22.07 7.95 24.65
N PHE A 286 -21.93 7.25 23.51
CA PHE A 286 -22.86 6.23 23.06
C PHE A 286 -22.15 4.92 22.67
N ALA A 287 -22.76 3.80 23.04
CA ALA A 287 -22.35 2.45 22.68
C ALA A 287 -23.44 1.77 21.82
N VAL A 288 -23.01 0.94 20.86
CA VAL A 288 -23.95 0.08 20.11
C VAL A 288 -24.08 -1.24 20.84
N VAL A 289 -25.29 -1.59 21.26
CA VAL A 289 -25.59 -2.79 22.03
C VAL A 289 -26.64 -3.64 21.32
N THR A 290 -26.58 -4.95 21.52
CA THR A 290 -27.56 -5.88 20.95
C THR A 290 -28.47 -6.38 22.06
N ILE A 291 -29.78 -6.12 21.94
CA ILE A 291 -30.80 -6.57 22.89
C ILE A 291 -31.72 -7.55 22.13
N GLY A 292 -31.54 -8.84 22.39
CA GLY A 292 -32.18 -9.91 21.61
C GLY A 292 -31.72 -9.88 20.15
N ASN A 293 -32.66 -9.76 19.20
CA ASN A 293 -32.37 -9.66 17.76
C ASN A 293 -32.32 -8.21 17.24
N ARG A 294 -32.29 -7.21 18.14
CA ARG A 294 -32.34 -5.79 17.77
C ARG A 294 -31.05 -5.09 18.17
N ILE A 295 -30.55 -4.23 17.29
CA ILE A 295 -29.44 -3.31 17.56
C ILE A 295 -30.03 -2.02 18.13
N SER A 296 -29.54 -1.61 19.30
CA SER A 296 -29.89 -0.37 19.98
C SER A 296 -28.64 0.46 20.22
N ILE A 297 -28.80 1.77 20.35
CA ILE A 297 -27.72 2.69 20.69
C ILE A 297 -27.97 3.15 22.13
N MET A 298 -27.05 2.83 23.03
CA MET A 298 -27.14 3.12 24.46
C MET A 298 -26.31 4.35 24.79
N LYS A 299 -26.84 5.27 25.57
CA LYS A 299 -26.07 6.38 26.14
C LYS A 299 -25.49 5.97 27.48
N GLU A 300 -24.17 5.91 27.59
CA GLU A 300 -23.50 5.30 28.74
C GLU A 300 -23.69 6.10 30.05
N SER A 301 -23.91 7.40 29.97
CA SER A 301 -24.07 8.25 31.16
C SER A 301 -25.45 8.19 31.80
N THR A 302 -26.48 7.73 31.07
CA THR A 302 -27.88 7.74 31.51
C THR A 302 -28.56 6.38 31.41
N ASP A 303 -27.91 5.36 30.84
CA ASP A 303 -28.52 4.06 30.48
C ASP A 303 -29.76 4.19 29.58
N ASP A 304 -29.87 5.29 28.82
CA ASP A 304 -30.95 5.48 27.84
C ASP A 304 -30.68 4.68 26.56
N TYR A 305 -31.73 4.09 26.00
CA TYR A 305 -31.66 3.31 24.76
C TYR A 305 -32.41 3.99 23.63
N TYR A 306 -31.76 4.12 22.48
CA TYR A 306 -32.29 4.72 21.27
C TYR A 306 -32.37 3.68 20.15
N SER A 307 -33.48 3.71 19.40
CA SER A 307 -33.52 3.05 18.09
C SER A 307 -32.66 3.85 17.09
N LYS A 308 -32.31 3.24 15.96
CA LYS A 308 -31.56 3.93 14.90
C LYS A 308 -32.28 5.20 14.41
N SER A 309 -33.61 5.20 14.32
CA SER A 309 -34.38 6.38 13.91
C SER A 309 -34.33 7.48 14.97
N ASP A 310 -34.55 7.12 16.23
CA ASP A 310 -34.59 8.10 17.34
C ASP A 310 -33.22 8.73 17.55
N PHE A 311 -32.16 7.94 17.39
CA PHE A 311 -30.78 8.42 17.46
C PHE A 311 -30.47 9.41 16.34
N ASN A 312 -30.92 9.16 15.11
CA ASN A 312 -30.75 10.09 14.01
C ASN A 312 -31.47 11.42 14.26
N THR A 313 -32.68 11.39 14.83
CA THR A 313 -33.41 12.60 15.23
C THR A 313 -32.69 13.36 16.34
N LEU A 314 -32.11 12.64 17.31
CA LEU A 314 -31.32 13.25 18.38
C LEU A 314 -30.07 13.96 17.84
N LEU A 315 -29.42 13.40 16.82
CA LEU A 315 -28.27 14.03 16.15
C LEU A 315 -28.66 15.29 15.38
N GLN A 316 -29.79 15.26 14.65
CA GLN A 316 -30.31 16.43 13.93
C GLN A 316 -30.62 17.58 14.88
N ASN A 317 -31.23 17.29 16.02
CA ASN A 317 -31.52 18.30 17.05
C ASN A 317 -30.25 18.86 17.70
N LYS A 318 -29.20 18.04 17.93
CA LYS A 318 -27.89 18.50 18.43
C LYS A 318 -27.18 19.42 17.42
N SER A 319 -27.27 19.14 16.12
CA SER A 319 -26.68 20.01 15.08
C SER A 319 -27.39 21.36 14.98
N GLU A 320 -28.72 21.41 15.07
CA GLU A 320 -29.47 22.68 15.03
C GLU A 320 -29.19 23.59 16.24
N ILE A 321 -28.90 23.00 17.40
CA ILE A 321 -28.51 23.76 18.61
C ILE A 321 -27.11 24.38 18.46
N ASN A 322 -26.16 23.65 17.85
CA ASN A 322 -24.81 24.14 17.59
C ASN A 322 -24.73 25.22 16.50
N ASP A 323 -25.62 25.17 15.50
CA ASP A 323 -25.70 26.22 14.48
C ASP A 323 -26.34 27.51 15.01
N LYS A 324 -27.34 27.41 15.91
CA LYS A 324 -27.93 28.58 16.57
C LYS A 324 -26.96 29.29 17.52
N THR A 325 -26.13 28.56 18.27
CA THR A 325 -25.12 29.15 19.17
C THR A 325 -23.97 29.81 18.41
N ARG A 326 -23.61 29.34 17.21
CA ARG A 326 -22.66 30.02 16.30
C ARG A 326 -23.21 31.32 15.72
N SER A 327 -24.51 31.41 15.46
CA SER A 327 -25.13 32.62 14.88
C SER A 327 -25.31 33.79 15.87
N LEU A 328 -25.22 33.52 17.18
CA LEU A 328 -25.40 34.52 18.25
C LEU A 328 -24.07 35.05 18.82
N GLY A 329 -22.93 34.56 18.34
CA GLY A 329 -21.58 34.93 18.79
C GLY A 329 -20.71 35.59 17.73
N GLY A 330 -21.32 36.18 16.69
CA GLY A 330 -20.64 36.90 15.59
C GLY A 330 -20.85 38.40 15.67
#